data_AF-A0A6I1VZZ0-F1
#
_entry.id   AF-A0A6I1VZZ0-F1
#
_cell.length_a   1.000
_cell.length_b   1.000
_cell.length_c   1.000
_cell.angle_alpha   90.00
_cell.angle_beta   90.00
_cell.angle_gamma   90.00
#
_symmetry.space_group_name_H-M   'P 1'
#
loop_
_entity.id
_entity.type
_entity.pdbx_description
1 polymer ?
#
loop_
_entity_poly.entity_id
_entity_poly.type
_entity_poly.pdbx_seq_one_letter_code
_entity_poly.pdbx_strand_id
1 'polypeptide(L)'
;MYVPRAFAEHDTAALHLQMQASPLPVLITHGSQGLIASHVPLLLDPDEGPYGTLYVHLARANPHWQALAEGGEALVIFAGEQAYISPSFYPSKAEHGKA
;
A
#
# COMPACT_ATOMS: atom_id res chain seq x y z
N MET A 1 -3.58 -8.48 -4.73
CA MET A 1 -4.72 -8.66 -5.66
C MET A 1 -4.15 -8.68 -7.08
N TYR A 2 -4.66 -9.50 -7.99
CA TYR A 2 -4.27 -9.40 -9.40
C TYR A 2 -4.78 -8.08 -9.96
N VAL A 3 -3.89 -7.22 -10.43
CA VAL A 3 -4.23 -5.96 -11.10
C VAL A 3 -4.01 -6.17 -12.60
N PRO A 4 -5.07 -6.26 -13.42
CA PRO A 4 -4.92 -6.29 -14.87
C PRO A 4 -4.08 -5.11 -15.35
N ARG A 5 -3.24 -5.33 -16.37
CA ARG A 5 -2.32 -4.30 -16.89
C ARG A 5 -3.02 -2.99 -17.27
N ALA A 6 -4.26 -3.07 -17.77
CA ALA A 6 -5.04 -1.88 -18.14
C ALA A 6 -5.44 -0.99 -16.95
N PHE A 7 -5.34 -1.50 -15.71
CA PHE A 7 -5.67 -0.79 -14.48
C PHE A 7 -4.45 -0.55 -13.59
N ALA A 8 -3.24 -0.93 -14.05
CA ALA A 8 -2.02 -0.67 -13.31
C ALA A 8 -1.65 0.81 -13.46
N GLU A 9 -1.54 1.52 -12.34
CA GLU A 9 -1.04 2.90 -12.31
C GLU A 9 0.49 2.88 -12.28
N HIS A 10 1.10 3.68 -13.15
CA HIS A 10 2.55 3.78 -13.33
C HIS A 10 3.08 5.22 -13.21
N ASP A 11 2.20 6.22 -13.16
CA ASP A 11 2.58 7.59 -12.89
C ASP A 11 2.99 7.77 -11.42
N THR A 12 4.29 7.96 -11.21
CA THR A 12 4.86 8.18 -9.88
C THR A 12 4.24 9.37 -9.16
N ALA A 13 3.88 10.45 -9.88
CA ALA A 13 3.26 11.62 -9.25
C ALA A 13 1.86 11.29 -8.69
N ALA A 14 1.05 10.55 -9.46
CA ALA A 14 -0.26 10.08 -9.00
C ALA A 14 -0.13 9.12 -7.80
N LEU A 15 0.85 8.21 -7.83
CA LEU A 15 1.14 7.30 -6.72
C LEU A 15 1.57 8.05 -5.45
N HIS A 16 2.44 9.06 -5.58
CA HIS A 16 2.88 9.89 -4.45
C HIS A 16 1.72 10.67 -3.82
N LEU A 17 0.81 11.21 -4.63
CA LEU A 17 -0.41 11.86 -4.14
C LEU A 17 -1.27 10.90 -3.30
N GLN A 18 -1.45 9.67 -3.79
CA GLN A 18 -2.17 8.63 -3.04
C GLN A 18 -1.44 8.27 -1.72
N MET A 19 -0.12 8.15 -1.75
CA MET A 19 0.67 7.87 -0.54
C MET A 19 0.52 8.97 0.50
N GLN A 20 0.54 10.24 0.09
CA GLN A 20 0.34 11.41 0.97
C GLN A 20 -1.09 11.48 1.53
N ALA A 21 -2.09 11.04 0.76
CA ALA A 21 -3.48 10.97 1.20
C ALA A 21 -3.75 9.83 2.21
N SER A 22 -2.80 8.92 2.40
CA SER A 22 -2.89 7.78 3.32
C SER A 22 -1.91 7.97 4.49
N PRO A 23 -2.28 8.75 5.54
CA PRO A 23 -1.36 9.11 6.63
C PRO A 23 -1.00 7.94 7.56
N LEU A 24 -1.72 6.84 7.47
CA LEU A 24 -1.53 5.67 8.32
C LEU A 24 -1.52 4.38 7.47
N PRO A 25 -0.49 4.18 6.62
CA PRO A 25 -0.34 2.96 5.83
C PRO A 25 0.02 1.75 6.70
N VAL A 26 -0.05 0.57 6.09
CA VAL A 26 0.42 -0.68 6.72
C VAL A 26 1.87 -0.92 6.31
N LEU A 27 2.78 -0.94 7.28
CA LEU A 27 4.14 -1.42 7.11
C LEU A 27 4.19 -2.92 7.42
N ILE A 28 4.78 -3.67 6.51
CA ILE A 28 5.00 -5.11 6.63
C ILE A 28 6.50 -5.39 6.52
N THR A 29 7.03 -6.12 7.49
CA THR A 29 8.43 -6.58 7.49
C THR A 29 8.49 -8.05 7.86
N HIS A 30 9.56 -8.75 7.48
CA HIS A 30 9.82 -10.12 7.88
C HIS A 30 10.86 -10.17 9.00
N GLY A 31 10.42 -10.40 10.24
CA GLY A 31 11.31 -10.56 11.39
C GLY A 31 11.60 -12.03 11.70
N SER A 32 12.42 -12.28 12.73
CA SER A 32 12.79 -13.64 13.15
C SER A 32 11.63 -14.53 13.60
N GLN A 33 10.47 -13.93 13.94
CA GLN A 33 9.25 -14.63 14.34
C GLN A 33 8.20 -14.68 13.21
N GLY A 34 8.58 -14.29 11.98
CA GLY A 34 7.70 -14.24 10.81
C GLY A 34 7.28 -12.82 10.43
N LEU A 35 6.16 -12.72 9.71
CA LEU A 35 5.64 -11.44 9.22
C LEU A 35 5.08 -10.59 10.35
N ILE A 36 5.47 -9.32 10.35
CA ILE A 36 4.95 -8.28 11.23
C ILE A 36 4.21 -7.30 10.34
N ALA A 37 2.97 -6.96 10.68
CA ALA A 37 2.19 -5.95 9.98
C ALA A 37 1.61 -4.97 11.01
N SER A 38 1.93 -3.69 10.88
CA SER A 38 1.32 -2.66 11.74
C SER A 38 1.06 -1.37 10.97
N HIS A 39 0.03 -0.66 11.40
CA HIS A 39 -0.29 0.67 10.91
C HIS A 39 0.69 1.66 11.55
N VAL A 40 1.50 2.35 10.74
CA VAL A 40 2.49 3.33 11.21
C VAL A 40 2.45 4.59 10.36
N PRO A 41 2.58 5.78 10.95
CA PRO A 41 2.73 7.00 10.16
C PRO A 41 4.02 6.94 9.34
N LEU A 42 3.90 7.20 8.04
CA LEU A 42 5.03 7.30 7.12
C LEU A 42 5.03 8.67 6.46
N LEU A 43 6.22 9.23 6.29
CA LEU A 43 6.45 10.45 5.54
C LEU A 43 7.16 10.10 4.23
N LEU A 44 6.62 10.57 3.11
CA LEU A 44 7.27 10.48 1.81
C LEU A 44 8.10 11.74 1.55
N ASP A 45 9.38 11.57 1.27
CA ASP A 45 10.21 12.55 0.59
C ASP A 45 10.29 12.18 -0.91
N PRO A 46 9.61 12.91 -1.81
CA PRO A 46 9.52 12.53 -3.22
C PRO A 46 10.81 12.81 -4.00
N ASP A 47 11.69 13.69 -3.49
CA ASP A 47 12.89 14.15 -4.20
C ASP A 47 14.13 13.31 -3.86
N GLU A 48 14.03 12.40 -2.88
CA GLU A 48 15.11 11.53 -2.46
C GLU A 48 14.99 10.11 -3.04
N GLY A 49 15.96 9.73 -3.88
CA GLY A 49 16.01 8.41 -4.52
C GLY A 49 15.16 8.34 -5.80
N PRO A 50 15.19 7.20 -6.52
CA PRO A 50 14.59 7.08 -7.84
C PRO A 50 13.05 7.13 -7.85
N TYR A 51 12.41 6.80 -6.71
CA TYR A 51 10.95 6.75 -6.56
C TYR A 51 10.45 7.46 -5.29
N GLY A 52 11.30 8.28 -4.67
CA GLY A 52 11.08 8.83 -3.33
C GLY A 52 11.53 7.89 -2.21
N THR A 53 11.61 8.44 -1.00
CA THR A 53 12.07 7.76 0.21
C THR A 53 11.01 7.87 1.31
N LEU A 54 10.77 6.75 2.02
CA LEU A 54 9.83 6.68 3.13
C LEU A 54 10.54 6.74 4.47
N TYR A 55 10.12 7.70 5.30
CA TYR A 55 10.60 7.90 6.65
C TYR A 55 9.58 7.43 7.69
N VAL A 56 10.07 6.75 8.72
CA VAL A 56 9.26 6.27 9.84
C VAL A 56 9.97 6.50 11.16
N HIS A 57 9.23 6.89 12.18
CA HIS A 57 9.70 6.88 13.56
C HIS A 57 9.06 5.72 14.31
N LEU A 58 9.89 4.79 14.77
CA LEU A 58 9.45 3.61 15.50
C LEU A 58 9.92 3.68 16.95
N ALA A 59 9.04 3.32 17.88
CA ALA A 59 9.44 3.08 19.26
C ALA A 59 10.44 1.91 19.31
N ARG A 60 11.39 1.93 20.26
CA ARG A 60 12.35 0.83 20.44
C ARG A 60 11.69 -0.54 20.69
N ALA A 61 10.49 -0.54 21.29
CA ALA A 61 9.72 -1.76 21.53
C ALA A 61 8.99 -2.28 20.27
N ASN A 62 8.90 -1.49 19.19
CA ASN A 62 8.28 -1.92 17.94
C ASN A 62 9.24 -2.83 17.17
N PRO A 63 8.89 -4.09 16.88
CA PRO A 63 9.81 -5.06 16.30
C PRO A 63 10.19 -4.80 14.83
N HIS A 64 9.55 -3.85 14.15
CA HIS A 64 9.88 -3.52 12.76
C HIS A 64 11.32 -3.02 12.60
N TRP A 65 11.86 -2.27 13.56
CA TRP A 65 13.19 -1.64 13.37
C TRP A 65 14.31 -2.68 13.30
N GLN A 66 14.23 -3.79 14.05
CA GLN A 66 15.22 -4.85 13.98
C GLN A 66 15.24 -5.50 12.59
N ALA A 67 14.05 -5.82 12.05
CA ALA A 67 13.92 -6.42 10.73
C ALA A 67 14.46 -5.50 9.63
N LEU A 68 14.23 -4.19 9.74
CA LEU A 68 14.76 -3.19 8.81
C LEU A 68 16.29 -3.03 8.94
N ALA A 69 16.82 -3.02 10.16
CA ALA A 69 18.25 -2.87 10.42
C ALA A 69 19.09 -4.05 9.89
N GLU A 70 18.50 -5.24 9.81
CA GLU A 70 19.10 -6.43 9.20
C GLU A 70 19.09 -6.39 7.66
N GLY A 71 18.57 -5.32 7.05
CA GLY A 71 18.45 -5.16 5.60
C GLY A 71 17.30 -5.96 4.98
N GLY A 72 16.32 -6.36 5.79
CA GLY A 72 15.15 -7.09 5.32
C GLY A 72 14.29 -6.28 4.34
N GLU A 73 13.72 -6.96 3.36
CA GLU A 73 12.71 -6.38 2.47
C GLU A 73 11.47 -5.97 3.27
N ALA A 74 10.90 -4.82 2.92
CA ALA A 74 9.67 -4.30 3.50
C ALA A 74 8.63 -4.04 2.41
N LEU A 75 7.36 -4.28 2.75
CA LEU A 75 6.21 -3.94 1.93
C LEU A 75 5.40 -2.88 2.66
N VAL A 76 5.01 -1.82 1.96
CA VAL A 76 4.10 -0.80 2.49
C VAL A 76 2.84 -0.75 1.65
N ILE A 77 1.68 -0.75 2.30
CA ILE A 77 0.38 -0.66 1.64
C ILE A 77 -0.27 0.68 2.00
N PHE A 78 -0.46 1.53 0.99
CA PHE A 78 -1.24 2.76 1.06
C PHE A 78 -2.64 2.48 0.50
N ALA A 79 -3.60 2.19 1.39
CA ALA A 79 -4.95 1.87 0.99
C ALA A 79 -5.72 3.15 0.59
N GLY A 80 -6.28 3.13 -0.61
CA GLY A 80 -7.25 4.13 -1.06
C GLY A 80 -8.67 3.79 -0.64
N GLU A 81 -9.62 4.57 -1.17
CA GLU A 81 -11.04 4.30 -1.02
C GLU A 81 -11.41 2.96 -1.64
N GLN A 82 -12.32 2.23 -0.98
CA GLN A 82 -12.77 0.92 -1.43
C GLN A 82 -14.27 0.81 -1.27
N ALA A 83 -14.90 0.16 -2.24
CA ALA A 83 -16.31 -0.15 -2.21
C ALA A 83 -16.56 -1.49 -2.93
N TYR A 84 -17.57 -2.21 -2.46
CA TYR A 84 -18.05 -3.40 -3.16
C TYR A 84 -18.96 -3.00 -4.32
N ILE A 85 -18.60 -3.40 -5.54
CA ILE A 85 -19.44 -3.21 -6.73
C ILE A 85 -20.07 -4.55 -7.11
N SER A 86 -21.40 -4.64 -6.93
CA SER A 86 -22.15 -5.84 -7.31
C SER A 86 -22.38 -5.88 -8.81
N PRO A 87 -22.21 -7.04 -9.47
CA PRO A 87 -22.62 -7.22 -10.86
C PRO A 87 -24.12 -6.92 -11.08
N SER A 88 -24.95 -7.00 -10.04
CA SER A 88 -26.38 -6.66 -10.12
C SER A 88 -26.65 -5.16 -10.26
N PHE A 89 -25.64 -4.29 -10.15
CA PHE A 89 -25.79 -2.86 -10.40
C PHE A 89 -25.80 -2.51 -11.89
N TYR A 90 -25.35 -3.42 -12.76
CA TYR A 90 -25.35 -3.20 -14.21
C TYR A 90 -26.70 -3.61 -14.81
N PRO A 91 -27.40 -2.72 -15.55
CA PRO A 91 -28.66 -3.06 -16.22
C PRO A 91 -28.53 -4.25 -17.17
N SER A 92 -27.38 -4.38 -17.85
CA SER A 92 -27.02 -5.49 -18.74
C SER A 92 -27.20 -6.87 -18.10
N LYS A 93 -27.05 -6.99 -16.78
CA LYS A 93 -27.23 -8.27 -16.08
C LYS A 93 -28.69 -8.71 -16.08
N ALA A 94 -29.63 -7.79 -15.95
CA ALA A 94 -31.06 -8.10 -16.08
C ALA A 94 -31.43 -8.44 -17.52
N GLU A 95 -30.78 -7.79 -18.48
CA GLU A 95 -31.12 -7.93 -19.89
C GLU A 95 -30.51 -9.19 -20.54
N HIS A 96 -29.28 -9.56 -20.18
CA HIS A 96 -28.51 -10.60 -20.89
C HIS A 96 -27.75 -11.57 -19.95
N GLY A 97 -27.89 -11.41 -18.63
CA GLY A 97 -27.20 -12.25 -17.64
C GLY A 97 -25.69 -11.99 -17.50
N LYS A 98 -25.16 -10.97 -18.18
CA LYS A 98 -23.74 -10.56 -18.12
C LYS A 98 -23.64 -9.15 -17.55
N ALA A 99 -22.70 -8.93 -16.64
CA ALA A 99 -22.30 -7.59 -16.25
C ALA A 99 -21.44 -6.98 -17.37
#